data_AF-A0AA38ZXG3-F1
#
_entry.id   AF-A0AA38ZXG3-F1
#
_cell.length_a   1.000
_cell.length_b   1.000
_cell.length_c   1.000
_cell.angle_alpha   90.00
_cell.angle_beta   90.00
_cell.angle_gamma   90.00
#
_symmetry.space_group_name_H-M   'P 1'
#
loop_
_entity.id
_entity.type
_entity.pdbx_description
1 polymer ?
#
loop_
_entity_poly.entity_id
_entity_poly.type
_entity_poly.pdbx_seq_one_letter_code
_entity_poly.pdbx_strand_id
1 'polypeptide(L)'
;MNITDWNQKPFTSKTFSQPYHPMSYNYIDYMDAWYNMFYLQSYQHSWFIQFSRTCNFQFPVWFQKWWTFFGLLDSIFPPDIQEKFEFYKKRTSSQPFTQPKLLTFCSRLRIPWILTWNIIKKQEQPHPFPLSLSREFNIKWWDKFNHDFVCQQKVLELISARPGSSNSKDSSNSSQGPTQEEFLTLKSKCQASLAAATDLEQYRQELLQTLKQFDDQEENEDNEEIVISDDSYVDPEFILYGGPMGQAR
;
A
#
# COMPACT_ATOMS: atom_id res chain seq x y z
N MET A 1 0.02 -2.69 12.56
CA MET A 1 -0.78 -2.66 13.79
C MET A 1 0.12 -3.04 14.95
N ASN A 2 0.39 -2.10 15.84
CA ASN A 2 1.08 -2.38 17.10
C ASN A 2 0.12 -3.00 18.11
N ILE A 3 0.63 -3.52 19.22
CA ILE A 3 -0.22 -4.03 20.29
C ILE A 3 -1.11 -2.95 20.91
N THR A 4 -0.64 -1.70 20.93
CA THR A 4 -1.42 -0.52 21.33
C THR A 4 -2.61 -0.31 20.40
N ASP A 5 -2.39 -0.42 19.10
CA ASP A 5 -3.43 -0.27 18.07
C ASP A 5 -4.40 -1.47 18.05
N TRP A 6 -3.96 -2.64 18.53
CA TRP A 6 -4.79 -3.82 18.66
C TRP A 6 -5.95 -3.60 19.66
N ASN A 7 -5.76 -2.68 20.61
CA ASN A 7 -6.72 -2.24 21.61
C ASN A 7 -7.38 -3.38 22.43
N GLN A 8 -6.66 -4.50 22.59
CA GLN A 8 -7.07 -5.69 23.35
C GLN A 8 -5.84 -6.43 23.87
N LYS A 9 -6.02 -7.40 24.78
CA LYS A 9 -4.92 -8.27 25.21
C LYS A 9 -4.47 -9.15 24.03
N PRO A 10 -3.18 -9.51 23.93
CA PRO A 10 -2.64 -10.25 22.78
C PRO A 10 -3.37 -11.57 22.47
N PHE A 11 -3.82 -12.27 23.51
CA PHE A 11 -4.49 -13.58 23.41
C PHE A 11 -6.02 -13.47 23.32
N THR A 12 -6.57 -12.25 23.38
CA THR A 12 -8.00 -12.03 23.18
C THR A 12 -8.30 -12.14 21.69
N SER A 13 -9.26 -13.01 21.36
CA SER A 13 -9.64 -13.30 19.99
C SER A 13 -10.66 -12.28 19.48
N LYS A 14 -10.49 -11.86 18.23
CA LYS A 14 -11.46 -11.08 17.45
C LYS A 14 -12.13 -11.98 16.44
N THR A 15 -13.41 -11.78 16.20
CA THR A 15 -14.16 -12.50 15.17
C THR A 15 -13.83 -11.94 13.79
N PHE A 16 -13.73 -12.80 12.78
CA PHE A 16 -13.64 -12.36 11.40
C PHE A 16 -14.94 -11.68 10.94
N SER A 17 -14.84 -10.79 9.96
CA SER A 17 -16.02 -10.15 9.33
C SER A 17 -16.85 -11.14 8.49
N GLN A 18 -16.22 -12.22 8.05
CA GLN A 18 -16.85 -13.32 7.33
C GLN A 18 -16.69 -14.63 8.10
N PRO A 19 -17.63 -15.58 7.98
CA PRO A 19 -17.52 -16.88 8.65
C PRO A 19 -16.33 -17.66 8.07
N TYR A 20 -15.38 -18.01 8.94
CA TYR A 20 -14.19 -18.80 8.61
C TYR A 20 -13.90 -19.79 9.74
N HIS A 21 -13.11 -20.84 9.48
CA HIS A 21 -12.69 -21.78 10.52
C HIS A 21 -11.18 -21.69 10.75
N PRO A 22 -10.71 -21.31 11.96
CA PRO A 22 -11.48 -20.88 13.13
C PRO A 22 -12.19 -19.52 12.93
N MET A 23 -13.31 -19.30 13.64
CA MET A 23 -14.16 -18.09 13.51
C MET A 23 -13.52 -16.83 14.11
N SER A 24 -12.35 -16.96 14.71
CA SER A 24 -11.68 -15.88 15.40
C SER A 24 -10.17 -15.99 15.27
N TYR A 25 -9.50 -14.86 15.45
CA TYR A 25 -8.05 -14.74 15.43
C TYR A 25 -7.59 -13.79 16.54
N ASN A 26 -6.44 -14.05 17.12
CA ASN A 26 -5.80 -13.19 18.09
C ASN A 26 -4.64 -12.40 17.45
N TYR A 27 -3.90 -11.63 18.25
CA TYR A 27 -2.80 -10.82 17.75
C TYR A 27 -1.61 -11.66 17.25
N ILE A 28 -1.38 -12.83 17.85
CA ILE A 28 -0.34 -13.78 17.42
C ILE A 28 -0.71 -14.35 16.04
N ASP A 29 -1.96 -14.79 15.88
CA ASP A 29 -2.46 -15.30 14.60
C ASP A 29 -2.32 -14.24 13.49
N TYR A 30 -2.56 -12.96 13.81
CA TYR A 30 -2.34 -11.85 12.88
C TYR A 30 -0.86 -11.70 12.48
N MET A 31 0.07 -11.76 13.45
CA MET A 31 1.50 -11.70 13.14
C MET A 31 1.93 -12.90 12.28
N ASP A 32 1.50 -14.10 12.65
CA ASP A 32 1.81 -15.33 11.92
C ASP A 32 1.23 -15.31 10.51
N ALA A 33 0.03 -14.76 10.32
CA ALA A 33 -0.56 -14.58 9.00
C ALA A 33 0.34 -13.72 8.10
N TRP A 34 0.92 -12.64 8.61
CA TRP A 34 1.87 -11.81 7.84
C TRP A 34 3.14 -12.55 7.45
N TYR A 35 3.70 -13.36 8.36
CA TYR A 35 4.86 -14.18 8.04
C TYR A 35 4.53 -15.27 7.03
N ASN A 36 3.30 -15.78 7.04
CA ASN A 36 2.89 -16.89 6.19
C ASN A 36 2.31 -16.47 4.83
N MET A 37 1.85 -15.23 4.70
CA MET A 37 1.14 -14.73 3.52
C MET A 37 1.89 -14.97 2.21
N PHE A 38 3.21 -14.74 2.22
CA PHE A 38 4.04 -14.86 1.02
C PHE A 38 4.48 -16.29 0.70
N TYR A 39 4.17 -17.27 1.55
CA TYR A 39 4.48 -18.69 1.27
C TYR A 39 3.40 -19.40 0.43
N LEU A 40 2.29 -18.73 0.14
CA LEU A 40 1.21 -19.29 -0.69
C LEU A 40 1.63 -19.27 -2.18
N GLN A 41 1.70 -20.49 -2.75
CA GLN A 41 1.86 -20.90 -4.15
C GLN A 41 2.73 -20.03 -5.10
N SER A 42 3.91 -20.52 -5.49
CA SER A 42 4.92 -19.80 -6.29
C SER A 42 4.81 -19.93 -7.80
N TYR A 43 4.08 -20.91 -8.34
CA TYR A 43 4.28 -21.30 -9.74
C TYR A 43 3.86 -20.23 -10.77
N GLN A 44 2.98 -19.29 -10.41
CA GLN A 44 2.50 -18.23 -11.30
C GLN A 44 2.28 -16.88 -10.60
N HIS A 45 2.66 -16.75 -9.33
CA HIS A 45 2.27 -15.60 -8.52
C HIS A 45 3.48 -14.74 -8.14
N SER A 46 3.33 -13.44 -8.39
CA SER A 46 4.22 -12.40 -7.90
C SER A 46 3.42 -11.43 -7.05
N TRP A 47 4.03 -10.95 -5.97
CA TRP A 47 3.41 -10.00 -5.07
C TRP A 47 3.89 -8.60 -5.40
N PHE A 48 2.95 -7.72 -5.76
CA PHE A 48 3.20 -6.29 -5.83
C PHE A 48 2.98 -5.69 -4.44
N ILE A 49 4.01 -5.06 -3.87
CA ILE A 49 3.97 -4.51 -2.51
C ILE A 49 4.19 -3.01 -2.57
N GLN A 50 3.30 -2.25 -1.93
CA GLN A 50 3.36 -0.79 -1.84
C GLN A 50 2.78 -0.31 -0.50
N PHE A 51 3.38 0.74 0.06
CA PHE A 51 2.87 1.38 1.27
C PHE A 51 1.69 2.33 0.98
N SER A 52 0.62 2.19 1.75
CA SER A 52 -0.60 3.01 1.61
C SER A 52 -0.37 4.50 1.91
N ARG A 53 -1.10 5.38 1.19
CA ARG A 53 -1.70 6.68 1.60
C ARG A 53 -1.56 7.10 3.06
N THR A 54 -2.13 6.26 3.88
CA THR A 54 -2.49 6.56 5.27
C THR A 54 -1.68 5.71 6.24
N CYS A 55 -0.59 5.11 5.77
CA CYS A 55 0.24 4.22 6.57
C CYS A 55 0.91 4.99 7.73
N ASN A 56 0.79 4.47 8.95
CA ASN A 56 1.61 4.91 10.06
C ASN A 56 3.06 4.42 9.85
N PHE A 57 4.00 5.35 9.78
CA PHE A 57 5.43 5.06 9.53
C PHE A 57 6.21 4.61 10.78
N GLN A 58 5.53 4.38 11.91
CA GLN A 58 6.08 3.75 13.10
C GLN A 58 5.77 2.25 13.08
N PHE A 59 6.73 1.44 12.62
CA PHE A 59 6.51 0.01 12.45
C PHE A 59 6.80 -0.80 13.72
N PRO A 60 5.96 -1.79 14.05
CA PRO A 60 6.23 -2.71 15.16
C PRO A 60 7.53 -3.48 14.93
N VAL A 61 8.17 -3.91 16.02
CA VAL A 61 9.37 -4.74 15.99
C VAL A 61 9.17 -6.02 15.16
N TRP A 62 8.01 -6.68 15.25
CA TRP A 62 7.73 -7.86 14.43
C TRP A 62 7.69 -7.53 12.93
N PHE A 63 7.16 -6.36 12.54
CA PHE A 63 7.13 -5.96 11.13
C PHE A 63 8.53 -5.59 10.65
N GLN A 64 9.34 -4.97 11.50
CA GLN A 64 10.75 -4.72 11.18
C GLN A 64 11.52 -6.03 10.97
N LYS A 65 11.25 -7.08 11.75
CA LYS A 65 11.78 -8.43 11.51
C LYS A 65 11.22 -9.05 10.23
N TRP A 66 9.93 -8.91 9.96
CA TRP A 66 9.35 -9.37 8.69
C TRP A 66 10.04 -8.68 7.49
N TRP A 67 10.30 -7.38 7.59
CA TRP A 67 11.01 -6.60 6.57
C TRP A 67 12.40 -7.15 6.24
N THR A 68 13.13 -7.73 7.21
CA THR A 68 14.47 -8.29 6.91
C THR A 68 14.42 -9.53 6.02
N PHE A 69 13.27 -10.20 5.91
CA PHE A 69 13.10 -11.39 5.05
C PHE A 69 12.47 -11.05 3.69
N PHE A 70 11.49 -10.14 3.67
CA PHE A 70 10.63 -9.90 2.50
C PHE A 70 10.62 -8.45 2.01
N GLY A 71 11.27 -7.55 2.75
CA GLY A 71 11.38 -6.14 2.41
C GLY A 71 12.36 -5.90 1.27
N LEU A 72 12.30 -4.70 0.71
CA LEU A 72 13.15 -4.31 -0.41
C LEU A 72 14.65 -4.26 -0.02
N LEU A 73 15.52 -4.58 -0.98
CA LEU A 73 16.99 -4.50 -0.90
C LEU A 73 17.49 -3.22 -1.58
N ASP A 74 18.54 -2.60 -1.05
CA ASP A 74 19.15 -1.41 -1.66
C ASP A 74 19.82 -1.72 -3.00
N SER A 75 20.34 -2.95 -3.17
CA SER A 75 21.01 -3.39 -4.41
C SER A 75 20.12 -3.39 -5.67
N ILE A 76 18.80 -3.35 -5.53
CA ILE A 76 17.88 -3.37 -6.67
C ILE A 76 17.45 -1.96 -7.12
N PHE A 77 17.89 -0.91 -6.43
CA PHE A 77 17.54 0.45 -6.81
C PHE A 77 18.17 0.86 -8.15
N PRO A 78 17.40 1.56 -9.01
CA PRO A 78 17.98 2.29 -10.14
C PRO A 78 18.98 3.35 -9.66
N PRO A 79 19.95 3.75 -10.50
CA PRO A 79 21.01 4.70 -10.13
C PRO A 79 20.50 5.98 -9.45
N ASP A 80 19.45 6.59 -10.00
CA ASP A 80 18.90 7.85 -9.48
C ASP A 80 18.31 7.72 -8.07
N ILE A 81 17.71 6.57 -7.77
CA ILE A 81 17.13 6.29 -6.45
C ILE A 81 18.24 5.89 -5.48
N GLN A 82 19.23 5.14 -5.95
CA GLN A 82 20.39 4.74 -5.17
C GLN A 82 21.19 5.95 -4.69
N GLU A 83 21.43 6.95 -5.55
CA GLU A 83 22.13 8.18 -5.17
C GLU A 83 21.40 8.92 -4.03
N LYS A 84 20.07 9.05 -4.16
CA LYS A 84 19.22 9.72 -3.17
C LYS A 84 19.16 8.96 -1.85
N PHE A 85 19.12 7.62 -1.91
CA PHE A 85 19.18 6.78 -0.72
C PHE A 85 20.53 6.89 -0.01
N GLU A 86 21.64 6.90 -0.75
CA GLU A 86 22.97 7.09 -0.17
C GLU A 86 23.14 8.50 0.44
N PHE A 87 22.61 9.53 -0.21
CA PHE A 87 22.53 10.88 0.37
C PHE A 87 21.76 10.88 1.70
N TYR A 88 20.58 10.26 1.73
CA TYR A 88 19.77 10.08 2.94
C TYR A 88 20.54 9.35 4.04
N LYS A 89 21.19 8.23 3.70
CA LYS A 89 21.94 7.37 4.62
C LYS A 89 23.12 8.11 5.25
N LYS A 90 23.87 8.89 4.45
CA LYS A 90 24.98 9.74 4.91
C LYS A 90 24.50 10.81 5.87
N ARG A 91 23.46 11.56 5.48
CA ARG A 91 22.95 12.70 6.28
C ARG A 91 22.29 12.27 7.58
N THR A 92 21.80 11.04 7.64
CA THR A 92 21.20 10.47 8.83
C THR A 92 22.12 9.49 9.57
N SER A 93 23.40 9.39 9.22
CA SER A 93 24.34 8.44 9.85
C SER A 93 24.39 8.54 11.38
N SER A 94 24.32 9.76 11.92
CA SER A 94 24.45 10.05 13.35
C SER A 94 23.13 10.03 14.14
N GLN A 95 21.98 9.81 13.51
CA GLN A 95 20.70 9.82 14.23
C GLN A 95 20.43 8.45 14.89
N PRO A 96 19.89 8.40 16.12
CA PRO A 96 19.44 7.14 16.70
C PRO A 96 18.18 6.65 15.98
N PHE A 97 18.22 5.42 15.46
CA PHE A 97 17.10 4.83 14.71
C PHE A 97 16.38 3.77 15.53
N THR A 98 15.05 3.87 15.53
CA THR A 98 14.13 2.87 16.08
C THR A 98 13.73 1.81 15.05
N GLN A 99 14.06 2.02 13.77
CA GLN A 99 13.71 1.11 12.67
C GLN A 99 14.73 1.21 11.51
N PRO A 100 14.84 0.20 10.63
CA PRO A 100 15.77 0.23 9.51
C PRO A 100 15.63 1.47 8.62
N LYS A 101 16.76 2.06 8.22
CA LYS A 101 16.80 3.25 7.35
C LYS A 101 16.10 3.02 6.02
N LEU A 102 16.37 1.85 5.41
CA LEU A 102 15.76 1.46 4.14
C LEU A 102 14.24 1.34 4.26
N LEU A 103 13.73 0.72 5.34
CA LEU A 103 12.30 0.67 5.62
C LEU A 103 11.69 2.08 5.75
N THR A 104 12.35 2.98 6.48
CA THR A 104 11.86 4.36 6.64
C THR A 104 11.82 5.10 5.31
N PHE A 105 12.87 4.97 4.50
CA PHE A 105 12.98 5.59 3.19
C PHE A 105 11.89 5.07 2.23
N CYS A 106 11.80 3.74 2.07
CA CYS A 106 10.83 3.11 1.18
C CYS A 106 9.38 3.36 1.60
N SER A 107 9.09 3.31 2.89
CA SER A 107 7.73 3.52 3.39
C SER A 107 7.25 4.94 3.16
N ARG A 108 8.05 5.95 3.51
CA ARG A 108 7.64 7.35 3.38
C ARG A 108 7.59 7.82 1.93
N LEU A 109 8.47 7.31 1.08
CA LEU A 109 8.47 7.60 -0.35
C LEU A 109 7.54 6.69 -1.18
N ARG A 110 6.89 5.72 -0.52
CA ARG A 110 5.98 4.75 -1.14
C ARG A 110 6.60 3.98 -2.29
N ILE A 111 7.87 3.62 -2.14
CA ILE A 111 8.58 2.86 -3.17
C ILE A 111 7.97 1.47 -3.23
N PRO A 112 7.37 1.07 -4.37
CA PRO A 112 6.82 -0.25 -4.55
C PRO A 112 7.90 -1.24 -5.02
N TRP A 113 7.66 -2.51 -4.79
CA TRP A 113 8.51 -3.58 -5.30
C TRP A 113 7.74 -4.85 -5.60
N ILE A 114 8.37 -5.72 -6.38
CA ILE A 114 7.83 -7.04 -6.70
C ILE A 114 8.60 -8.08 -5.89
N LEU A 115 7.87 -8.94 -5.20
CA LEU A 115 8.39 -10.09 -4.48
C LEU A 115 7.91 -11.39 -5.14
N THR A 116 8.85 -12.28 -5.44
CA THR A 116 8.57 -13.65 -5.89
C THR A 116 9.40 -14.64 -5.09
N TRP A 117 9.10 -15.93 -5.19
CA TRP A 117 9.95 -16.97 -4.61
C TRP A 117 9.89 -18.25 -5.44
N ASN A 118 10.99 -18.99 -5.41
CA ASN A 118 11.11 -20.29 -6.08
C ASN A 118 11.53 -21.37 -5.08
N ILE A 119 11.20 -22.63 -5.39
CA ILE A 119 11.71 -23.78 -4.64
C ILE A 119 13.01 -24.22 -5.28
N ILE A 120 14.05 -24.30 -4.48
CA ILE A 120 15.38 -24.74 -4.89
C ILE A 120 15.85 -25.90 -4.00
N LYS A 121 16.81 -26.68 -4.50
CA LYS A 121 17.47 -27.73 -3.74
C LYS A 121 18.80 -27.18 -3.22
N LYS A 122 18.97 -27.11 -1.90
CA LYS A 122 20.20 -26.62 -1.25
C LYS A 122 20.75 -27.68 -0.29
N GLN A 123 22.08 -27.80 -0.26
CA GLN A 123 22.79 -28.65 0.71
C GLN A 123 23.03 -27.82 1.97
N GLU A 124 22.03 -27.74 2.85
CA GLU A 124 22.10 -26.96 4.11
C GLU A 124 23.01 -27.62 5.16
N GLN A 125 23.09 -28.95 5.14
CA GLN A 125 23.91 -29.74 6.06
C GLN A 125 25.01 -30.45 5.28
N PRO A 126 26.21 -30.68 5.85
CA PRO A 126 27.27 -31.41 5.16
C PRO A 126 26.87 -32.86 4.87
N HIS A 127 27.61 -33.56 4.01
CA HIS A 127 27.36 -34.98 3.75
C HIS A 127 27.41 -35.79 5.07
N PRO A 128 26.57 -36.83 5.25
CA PRO A 128 25.75 -37.51 4.25
C PRO A 128 24.27 -37.05 4.20
N PHE A 129 23.93 -35.89 4.76
CA PHE A 129 22.54 -35.43 4.79
C PHE A 129 21.99 -35.20 3.37
N PRO A 130 20.71 -35.51 3.10
CA PRO A 130 20.12 -35.26 1.79
C PRO A 130 19.94 -33.77 1.52
N LEU A 131 19.80 -33.41 0.23
CA LEU A 131 19.46 -32.06 -0.20
C LEU A 131 18.13 -31.61 0.41
N SER A 132 18.12 -30.40 0.96
CA SER A 132 16.92 -29.77 1.50
C SER A 132 16.20 -28.97 0.42
N LEU A 133 14.88 -29.02 0.42
CA LEU A 133 14.07 -28.08 -0.35
C LEU A 133 14.02 -26.76 0.42
N SER A 134 14.49 -25.70 -0.20
CA SER A 134 14.51 -24.35 0.37
C SER A 134 13.74 -23.39 -0.52
N ARG A 135 13.16 -22.36 0.08
CA ARG A 135 12.53 -21.26 -0.66
C ARG A 135 13.54 -20.15 -0.85
N GLU A 136 13.70 -19.71 -2.08
CA GLU A 136 14.54 -18.57 -2.42
C GLU A 136 13.68 -17.41 -2.87
N PHE A 137 13.69 -16.33 -2.07
CA PHE A 137 13.00 -15.10 -2.37
C PHE A 137 13.78 -14.27 -3.36
N ASN A 138 13.08 -13.75 -4.36
CA ASN A 138 13.62 -12.85 -5.36
C ASN A 138 12.85 -11.54 -5.31
N ILE A 139 13.60 -10.43 -5.29
CA ILE A 139 13.04 -9.09 -5.21
C ILE A 139 13.41 -8.35 -6.48
N LYS A 140 12.43 -7.71 -7.10
CA LYS A 140 12.61 -6.91 -8.32
C LYS A 140 12.09 -5.50 -8.12
N TRP A 141 12.80 -4.55 -8.72
CA TRP A 141 12.33 -3.18 -8.87
C TRP A 141 11.06 -3.13 -9.72
N TRP A 142 10.20 -2.15 -9.45
CA TRP A 142 9.04 -1.89 -10.30
C TRP A 142 9.36 -0.80 -11.31
N ASP A 143 9.61 -1.19 -12.57
CA ASP A 143 10.09 -0.28 -13.62
C ASP A 143 9.09 0.85 -13.97
N LYS A 144 7.79 0.66 -13.69
CA LYS A 144 6.77 1.71 -13.91
C LYS A 144 6.62 2.67 -12.73
N PHE A 145 7.47 2.58 -11.71
CA PHE A 145 7.46 3.53 -10.63
C PHE A 145 7.90 4.91 -11.13
N ASN A 146 7.15 5.96 -10.82
CA ASN A 146 7.56 7.32 -11.17
C ASN A 146 8.65 7.81 -10.18
N HIS A 147 9.85 8.07 -10.71
CA HIS A 147 11.02 8.52 -9.96
C HIS A 147 10.86 9.94 -9.37
N ASP A 148 9.94 10.75 -9.89
CA ASP A 148 9.62 12.10 -9.40
C ASP A 148 9.03 12.07 -7.98
N PHE A 149 8.41 10.95 -7.59
CA PHE A 149 7.97 10.75 -6.21
C PHE A 149 9.14 10.72 -5.22
N VAL A 150 10.35 10.46 -5.70
CA VAL A 150 11.60 10.50 -4.93
C VAL A 150 12.42 11.69 -5.40
N CYS A 151 11.87 12.91 -5.35
CA CYS A 151 12.64 14.11 -5.62
C CYS A 151 13.55 14.47 -4.44
N GLN A 152 14.59 15.26 -4.69
CA GLN A 152 15.55 15.65 -3.66
C GLN A 152 14.91 16.46 -2.53
N GLN A 153 13.88 17.27 -2.83
CA GLN A 153 13.12 18.03 -1.84
C GLN A 153 12.43 17.10 -0.83
N LYS A 154 11.71 16.07 -1.30
CA LYS A 154 11.09 15.07 -0.42
C LYS A 154 12.13 14.35 0.44
N VAL A 155 13.28 13.99 -0.13
CA VAL A 155 14.36 13.37 0.67
C VAL A 155 14.88 14.31 1.76
N LEU A 156 14.99 15.60 1.49
CA LEU A 156 15.36 16.60 2.50
C LEU A 156 14.28 16.75 3.58
N GLU A 157 13.00 16.75 3.21
CA GLU A 157 11.88 16.73 4.16
C GLU A 157 11.93 15.50 5.07
N LEU A 158 12.29 14.33 4.53
CA LEU A 158 12.46 13.11 5.33
C LEU A 158 13.59 13.21 6.34
N ILE A 159 14.66 13.94 5.99
CA ILE A 159 15.81 14.16 6.88
C ILE A 159 15.46 15.16 7.98
N SER A 160 14.69 16.21 7.65
CA SER A 160 14.28 17.25 8.58
C SER A 160 13.17 16.78 9.54
N ALA A 161 12.29 15.89 9.07
CA ALA A 161 11.26 15.23 9.87
C ALA A 161 11.90 14.29 10.92
N ARG A 162 12.22 14.86 12.09
CA ARG A 162 12.80 14.13 13.23
C ARG A 162 11.91 12.93 13.62
N PRO A 163 12.50 11.79 14.04
CA PRO A 163 11.75 10.61 14.51
C PRO A 163 10.92 10.79 15.80
N GLY A 164 10.72 12.02 16.29
CA GLY A 164 9.97 12.32 17.51
C GLY A 164 9.21 13.65 17.50
N SER A 165 9.12 14.35 16.36
CA SER A 165 8.35 15.60 16.26
C SER A 165 6.96 15.35 15.70
N SER A 166 6.19 14.46 16.34
CA SER A 166 4.75 14.62 16.36
C SER A 166 4.41 15.63 17.44
N ASN A 167 4.73 16.90 17.21
CA ASN A 167 3.89 17.95 17.78
C ASN A 167 2.63 17.90 16.94
N SER A 168 1.62 17.20 17.45
CA SER A 168 0.24 17.56 17.20
C SER A 168 0.11 19.03 17.61
N LYS A 169 0.31 19.93 16.65
CA LYS A 169 -0.47 21.15 16.68
C LYS A 169 -1.87 20.70 16.31
N ASP A 170 -2.61 20.36 17.36
CA ASP A 170 -4.05 20.54 17.39
C ASP A 170 -4.31 22.00 17.03
N SER A 171 -4.38 22.27 15.74
CA SER A 171 -5.06 23.44 15.21
C SER A 171 -6.54 23.15 15.38
N SER A 172 -7.00 23.43 16.59
CA SER A 172 -8.35 23.85 16.89
C SER A 172 -8.70 25.05 16.00
N ASN A 173 -9.11 24.76 14.77
CA ASN A 173 -10.03 25.57 14.01
C ASN A 173 -10.95 24.59 13.30
N SER A 174 -12.22 24.67 13.68
CA SER A 174 -13.32 23.88 13.16
C SER A 174 -13.45 24.02 11.64
N SER A 175 -13.12 22.95 10.93
CA SER A 175 -13.88 22.49 9.78
C SER A 175 -13.96 20.97 9.89
N GLN A 176 -15.01 20.48 10.54
CA GLN A 176 -15.34 19.06 10.45
C GLN A 176 -15.61 18.78 8.96
N GLY A 177 -14.68 18.10 8.30
CA GLY A 177 -14.98 17.43 7.05
C GLY A 177 -16.14 16.46 7.25
N PRO A 178 -16.88 16.13 6.17
CA PRO A 178 -18.11 15.34 6.28
C PRO A 178 -17.81 14.02 7.00
N THR A 179 -18.65 13.72 7.99
CA THR A 179 -18.61 12.45 8.72
C THR A 179 -18.71 11.28 7.74
N GLN A 180 -18.17 10.12 8.13
CA GLN A 180 -18.19 8.92 7.27
C GLN A 180 -19.61 8.55 6.79
N GLU A 181 -20.62 8.83 7.61
CA GLU A 181 -22.04 8.62 7.27
C GLU A 181 -22.53 9.60 6.17
N GLU A 182 -22.11 10.86 6.20
CA GLU A 182 -22.41 11.84 5.17
C GLU A 182 -21.75 11.48 3.84
N PHE A 183 -20.49 11.00 3.87
CA PHE A 183 -19.81 10.52 2.66
C PHE A 183 -20.51 9.30 2.05
N LEU A 184 -20.89 8.32 2.86
CA LEU A 184 -21.59 7.12 2.39
C LEU A 184 -22.98 7.45 1.83
N THR A 185 -23.68 8.41 2.46
CA THR A 185 -24.99 8.88 2.00
C THR A 185 -24.86 9.63 0.67
N LEU A 186 -23.88 10.52 0.54
CA LEU A 186 -23.62 11.26 -0.69
C LEU A 186 -23.22 10.32 -1.83
N LYS A 187 -22.31 9.38 -1.56
CA LYS A 187 -21.92 8.34 -2.53
C LYS A 187 -23.11 7.53 -3.02
N SER A 188 -23.96 7.07 -2.10
CA SER A 188 -25.17 6.32 -2.44
C SER A 188 -26.12 7.13 -3.33
N LYS A 189 -26.31 8.42 -3.01
CA LYS A 189 -27.16 9.34 -3.79
C LYS A 189 -26.62 9.56 -5.20
N CYS A 190 -25.32 9.83 -5.35
CA CYS A 190 -24.70 10.00 -6.66
C CYS A 190 -24.78 8.72 -7.50
N GLN A 191 -24.54 7.55 -6.88
CA GLN A 191 -24.65 6.26 -7.57
C GLN A 191 -26.09 5.97 -8.02
N ALA A 192 -27.09 6.32 -7.22
CA ALA A 192 -28.50 6.18 -7.59
C ALA A 192 -28.91 7.12 -8.73
N SER A 193 -28.38 8.36 -8.75
CA SER A 193 -28.61 9.33 -9.83
C SER A 193 -28.02 8.81 -11.14
N LEU A 194 -26.73 8.43 -11.14
CA LEU A 194 -26.03 7.88 -12.30
C LEU A 194 -26.72 6.63 -12.87
N ALA A 195 -27.31 5.81 -12.01
CA ALA A 195 -28.07 4.62 -12.42
C ALA A 195 -29.50 4.94 -12.93
N ALA A 196 -30.04 6.11 -12.61
CA ALA A 196 -31.35 6.58 -13.07
C ALA A 196 -31.29 7.29 -14.43
N ALA A 197 -30.11 7.74 -14.87
CA ALA A 197 -29.91 8.29 -16.19
C ALA A 197 -30.20 7.22 -17.26
N THR A 198 -31.19 7.49 -18.11
CA THR A 198 -31.62 6.58 -19.19
C THR A 198 -31.05 6.98 -20.56
N ASP A 199 -30.41 8.15 -20.61
CA ASP A 199 -29.80 8.73 -21.81
C ASP A 199 -28.33 9.09 -21.57
N LEU A 200 -27.50 8.93 -22.59
CA LEU A 200 -26.04 9.06 -22.53
C LEU A 200 -25.62 10.51 -22.22
N GLU A 201 -26.38 11.48 -22.70
CA GLU A 201 -26.10 12.90 -22.50
C GLU A 201 -26.48 13.35 -21.08
N GLN A 202 -27.56 12.80 -20.52
CA GLN A 202 -27.94 12.99 -19.11
C GLN A 202 -26.89 12.38 -18.16
N TYR A 203 -26.41 11.18 -18.47
CA TYR A 203 -25.34 10.53 -17.71
C TYR A 203 -24.06 11.39 -17.65
N ARG A 204 -23.66 11.95 -18.79
CA ARG A 204 -22.49 12.84 -18.88
C ARG A 204 -22.66 14.11 -18.03
N GLN A 205 -23.83 14.72 -18.07
CA GLN A 205 -24.11 15.93 -17.28
C GLN A 205 -24.10 15.63 -15.77
N GLU A 206 -24.69 14.52 -15.33
CA GLU A 206 -24.69 14.12 -13.92
C GLU A 206 -23.28 13.76 -13.42
N LEU A 207 -22.45 13.14 -14.26
CA LEU A 207 -21.08 12.80 -13.92
C LEU A 207 -20.22 14.07 -13.74
N LEU A 208 -20.36 15.05 -14.63
CA LEU A 208 -19.70 16.36 -14.51
C LEU A 208 -20.16 17.12 -13.25
N GLN A 209 -21.46 17.08 -12.94
CA GLN A 209 -21.99 17.70 -11.73
C GLN A 209 -21.45 17.02 -10.45
N THR A 210 -21.31 15.69 -10.48
CA THR A 210 -20.73 14.93 -9.38
C THR A 210 -19.25 15.28 -9.17
N LEU A 211 -18.47 15.37 -10.25
CA LEU A 211 -17.05 15.75 -10.17
C LEU A 211 -16.87 17.17 -9.60
N LYS A 212 -17.70 18.14 -10.02
CA LYS A 212 -17.67 19.50 -9.46
C LYS A 212 -17.94 19.56 -7.95
N GLN A 213 -18.84 18.71 -7.44
CA GLN A 213 -19.11 18.61 -6.00
C GLN A 213 -17.92 18.07 -5.19
N PHE A 214 -16.97 17.38 -5.84
CA PHE A 214 -15.73 16.93 -5.23
C PHE A 214 -14.58 17.95 -5.39
N ASP A 215 -14.58 18.75 -6.47
CA ASP A 215 -13.59 19.82 -6.70
C ASP A 215 -13.81 21.06 -5.82
N ASP A 216 -15.05 21.37 -5.41
CA ASP A 216 -15.34 22.49 -4.49
C ASP A 216 -14.70 22.32 -3.07
N GLN A 217 -13.98 21.22 -2.81
CA GLN A 217 -13.15 21.01 -1.61
C GLN A 217 -11.66 21.33 -1.81
N GLU A 218 -11.21 21.62 -3.03
CA GLU A 218 -9.83 22.02 -3.36
C GLU A 218 -9.83 23.24 -4.32
N GLU A 219 -10.07 24.45 -3.81
CA GLU A 219 -9.59 25.69 -4.47
C GLU A 219 -8.26 26.09 -3.79
N ASN A 220 -7.11 26.26 -4.47
CA ASN A 220 -6.88 26.95 -5.73
C ASN A 220 -5.59 26.50 -6.48
N GLU A 221 -5.54 26.92 -7.76
CA GLU A 221 -4.40 27.13 -8.68
C GLU A 221 -4.13 26.02 -9.72
N ASP A 222 -4.88 26.02 -10.83
CA ASP A 222 -4.51 26.73 -12.07
C ASP A 222 -5.48 26.37 -13.23
N ASN A 223 -5.91 27.39 -13.96
CA ASN A 223 -6.80 27.25 -15.13
C ASN A 223 -6.02 26.66 -16.32
N GLU A 224 -6.30 25.40 -16.67
CA GLU A 224 -6.13 24.90 -18.03
C GLU A 224 -7.46 24.35 -18.56
N GLU A 225 -7.86 24.81 -19.75
CA GLU A 225 -9.03 24.30 -20.47
C GLU A 225 -8.92 22.79 -20.69
N ILE A 226 -9.90 22.03 -20.20
CA ILE A 226 -10.02 20.60 -20.45
C ILE A 226 -10.36 20.38 -21.92
N VAL A 227 -9.35 20.15 -22.76
CA VAL A 227 -9.53 19.56 -24.09
C VAL A 227 -9.76 18.06 -23.91
N ILE A 228 -11.02 17.64 -24.07
CA ILE A 228 -11.40 16.22 -24.05
C ILE A 228 -10.88 15.57 -25.35
N SER A 229 -9.78 14.82 -25.23
CA SER A 229 -9.34 13.86 -26.24
C SER A 229 -10.35 12.71 -26.33
N ASP A 230 -10.70 12.33 -27.56
CA ASP A 230 -11.71 11.34 -27.96
C ASP A 230 -11.32 9.87 -27.67
N ASP A 231 -10.44 9.63 -26.69
CA ASP A 231 -9.83 8.31 -26.43
C ASP A 231 -10.46 7.58 -25.22
N SER A 232 -11.69 7.95 -24.85
CA SER A 232 -12.43 7.35 -23.72
C SER A 232 -13.59 6.45 -24.16
N TYR A 233 -13.45 5.77 -25.30
CA TYR A 233 -14.34 4.66 -25.62
C TYR A 233 -13.98 3.44 -24.75
N VAL A 234 -14.69 3.29 -23.63
CA VAL A 234 -14.68 2.06 -22.83
C VAL A 234 -15.77 1.16 -23.37
N ASP A 235 -15.36 0.03 -23.96
CA ASP A 235 -16.26 -0.99 -24.48
C ASP A 235 -17.22 -1.50 -23.38
N PRO A 236 -18.55 -1.35 -23.54
CA PRO A 236 -19.54 -1.81 -22.57
C PRO A 236 -19.51 -3.32 -22.29
N GLU A 237 -18.89 -4.14 -23.15
CA GLU A 237 -18.75 -5.59 -22.89
C GLU A 237 -17.73 -5.93 -21.79
N PHE A 238 -16.82 -5.02 -21.45
CA PHE A 238 -15.78 -5.29 -20.44
C PHE A 238 -16.31 -5.29 -19.00
N ILE A 239 -17.49 -4.69 -18.76
CA ILE A 239 -18.12 -4.59 -17.44
C ILE A 239 -18.95 -5.84 -17.10
N LEU A 240 -19.24 -6.72 -18.07
CA LEU A 240 -20.17 -7.84 -17.91
C LEU A 240 -19.53 -9.19 -17.51
N TYR A 241 -18.20 -9.31 -17.44
CA TYR A 241 -17.52 -10.58 -17.13
C TYR A 241 -16.79 -10.61 -15.76
N GLY A 242 -17.28 -9.87 -14.78
CA GLY A 242 -16.91 -10.04 -13.37
C GLY A 242 -17.65 -11.21 -12.70
N GLY A 243 -17.48 -12.44 -13.21
CA GLY A 243 -18.05 -13.67 -12.64
C GLY A 243 -16.99 -14.64 -12.12
N PRO A 244 -17.30 -15.52 -11.15
CA PRO A 244 -16.34 -16.46 -10.59
C PRO A 244 -15.92 -17.48 -11.66
N MET A 245 -14.62 -17.56 -11.96
CA MET A 245 -14.10 -18.56 -12.90
C MET A 245 -14.25 -19.95 -12.29
N GLY A 246 -15.27 -20.65 -12.79
CA GLY A 246 -15.62 -22.00 -12.44
C GLY A 246 -14.55 -23.01 -12.81
N GLN A 247 -14.62 -24.12 -12.08
CA GLN A 247 -13.95 -25.38 -12.34
C GLN A 247 -14.19 -25.84 -13.78
N ALA A 248 -13.13 -26.31 -14.43
CA ALA A 248 -13.23 -27.27 -15.52
C ALA A 248 -12.22 -28.39 -15.27
N ARG A 249 -12.68 -29.59 -15.58
CA ARG A 249 -12.12 -30.91 -15.28
C ARG A 249 -10.77 -31.18 -15.93
#